data_AF-A0A6M8VA58-F1
#
_entry.id   AF-A0A6M8VA58-F1
#
_cell.length_a   1.000
_cell.length_b   1.000
_cell.length_c   1.000
_cell.angle_alpha   90.00
_cell.angle_beta   90.00
_cell.angle_gamma   90.00
#
_symmetry.space_group_name_H-M   'P 1'
#
loop_
_entity.id
_entity.type
_entity.pdbx_description
1 polymer ?
#
loop_
_entity_poly.entity_id
_entity_poly.type
_entity_poly.pdbx_seq_one_letter_code
_entity_poly.pdbx_strand_id
1 'polypeptide(L)'
;MLFDNLTEIKSAGFFGFEEIQSLMNNNCTNVPERKGIYFVLTDELNPEFLSQSVGGHFKGKNPTVSVPDLQSKWVEKTLVVYIGQAGGGASDATLKKRLRQFMKFGQGQPVGHWGGRLIWQLKNNRKLKICWKTLITEDPREVEKNLIQQFENHYYKKPFANIAG
;
A
#
# COMPACT_ATOMS: atom_id res chain seq x y z
N MET A 1 0.63 19.18 0.74
CA MET A 1 -0.67 18.50 0.58
C MET A 1 -0.62 17.15 1.29
N LEU A 2 -1.74 16.43 1.39
CA LEU A 2 -1.78 15.17 2.17
C LEU A 2 -0.77 14.12 1.65
N PHE A 3 -0.54 14.03 0.34
CA PHE A 3 0.20 12.91 -0.25
C PHE A 3 1.70 13.17 -0.45
N ASP A 4 2.17 14.41 -0.31
CA ASP A 4 3.56 14.83 -0.54
C ASP A 4 4.25 15.38 0.72
N ASN A 5 3.55 15.45 1.85
CA ASN A 5 4.05 16.07 3.07
C ASN A 5 3.81 15.18 4.30
N LEU A 6 4.89 14.76 4.95
CA LEU A 6 4.83 13.88 6.12
C LEU A 6 4.12 14.51 7.33
N THR A 7 4.25 15.83 7.51
CA THR A 7 3.56 16.56 8.58
C THR A 7 2.05 16.55 8.34
N GLU A 8 1.59 16.75 7.10
CA GLU A 8 0.17 16.67 6.75
C GLU A 8 -0.39 15.25 6.95
N ILE A 9 0.36 14.22 6.58
CA ILE A 9 -0.02 12.80 6.81
C ILE A 9 -0.23 12.55 8.31
N LYS A 10 0.70 13.02 9.15
CA LYS A 10 0.59 12.90 10.61
C LYS A 10 -0.60 13.67 11.16
N SER A 11 -0.78 14.93 10.75
CA SER A 11 -1.90 15.78 11.16
C SER A 11 -3.26 15.20 10.74
N ALA A 12 -3.31 14.47 9.62
CA ALA A 12 -4.50 13.74 9.18
C ALA A 12 -4.83 12.48 10.02
N GLY A 13 -3.99 12.15 11.00
CA GLY A 13 -4.21 11.06 11.96
C GLY A 13 -3.55 9.73 11.58
N PHE A 14 -2.62 9.71 10.62
CA PHE A 14 -1.82 8.52 10.33
C PHE A 14 -0.65 8.38 11.32
N PHE A 15 -0.38 7.15 11.73
CA PHE A 15 0.70 6.79 12.66
C PHE A 15 1.36 5.46 12.25
N GLY A 16 2.29 4.95 13.06
CA GLY A 16 3.06 3.73 12.77
C GLY A 16 4.38 4.05 12.05
N PHE A 17 4.32 4.50 10.80
CA PHE A 17 5.48 4.85 9.96
C PHE A 17 6.63 3.82 10.04
N GLU A 18 6.30 2.53 9.94
CA GLU A 18 7.26 1.43 10.06
C GLU A 18 7.71 0.95 8.69
N GLU A 19 8.97 0.58 8.54
CA GLU A 19 9.47 -0.06 7.32
C GLU A 19 8.80 -1.42 7.08
N ILE A 20 8.60 -1.77 5.81
CA ILE A 20 8.09 -3.08 5.40
C ILE A 20 8.94 -4.20 5.99
N GLN A 21 10.27 -4.07 5.99
CA GLN A 21 11.15 -5.07 6.58
C GLN A 21 10.87 -5.28 8.08
N SER A 22 10.67 -4.20 8.84
CA SER A 22 10.36 -4.28 10.27
C SER A 22 9.01 -4.95 10.51
N LEU A 23 7.99 -4.61 9.72
CA LEU A 23 6.66 -5.23 9.79
C LEU A 23 6.67 -6.71 9.41
N MET A 24 7.53 -7.11 8.47
CA MET A 24 7.79 -8.53 8.15
C MET A 24 8.43 -9.26 9.33
N ASN A 25 9.47 -8.66 9.94
CA ASN A 25 10.22 -9.28 11.03
C ASN A 25 9.37 -9.44 12.30
N ASN A 26 8.56 -8.45 12.64
CA ASN A 26 7.71 -8.48 13.83
C ASN A 26 6.31 -9.07 13.58
N ASN A 27 6.03 -9.57 12.36
CA ASN A 27 4.72 -10.10 11.97
C ASN A 27 3.56 -9.14 12.32
N CYS A 28 3.77 -7.85 12.05
CA CYS A 28 2.84 -6.75 12.29
C CYS A 28 2.28 -6.68 13.72
N THR A 29 3.05 -7.05 14.76
CA THR A 29 2.57 -7.01 16.16
C THR A 29 2.13 -5.62 16.60
N ASN A 30 2.79 -4.57 16.11
CA ASN A 30 2.52 -3.17 16.43
C ASN A 30 1.29 -2.59 15.72
N VAL A 31 0.76 -3.30 14.71
CA VAL A 31 -0.38 -2.84 13.93
C VAL A 31 -1.68 -3.09 14.71
N PRO A 32 -2.58 -2.11 14.81
CA PRO A 32 -3.83 -2.28 15.56
C PRO A 32 -4.77 -3.31 14.93
N GLU A 33 -5.52 -4.01 15.77
CA GLU A 33 -6.60 -4.92 15.36
C GLU A 33 -7.92 -4.15 15.15
N ARG A 34 -7.85 -3.09 14.36
CA ARG A 34 -9.01 -2.24 14.01
C ARG A 34 -9.13 -2.10 12.51
N LYS A 35 -10.32 -1.74 12.03
CA LYS A 35 -10.54 -1.30 10.64
C LYS A 35 -9.77 0.00 10.38
N GLY A 36 -9.43 0.27 9.12
CA GLY A 36 -8.74 1.51 8.80
C GLY A 36 -8.14 1.58 7.39
N ILE A 37 -7.34 2.62 7.18
CA ILE A 37 -6.59 2.87 5.95
C ILE A 37 -5.10 2.78 6.26
N TYR A 38 -4.30 2.34 5.29
CA TYR A 38 -2.84 2.44 5.34
C TYR A 38 -2.30 3.01 4.03
N PHE A 39 -1.19 3.74 4.14
CA PHE A 39 -0.40 4.20 3.02
C PHE A 39 0.92 3.44 2.99
N VAL A 40 1.40 3.12 1.79
CA VAL A 40 2.79 2.76 1.54
C VAL A 40 3.50 4.00 1.01
N LEU A 41 4.60 4.35 1.65
CA LEU A 41 5.36 5.56 1.41
C LEU A 41 6.72 5.25 0.80
N THR A 42 7.10 6.08 -0.17
CA THR A 42 8.43 6.10 -0.80
C THR A 42 9.13 7.42 -0.48
N ASP A 43 10.46 7.37 -0.36
CA ASP A 43 11.35 8.52 -0.42
C ASP A 43 12.12 8.59 -1.77
N GLU A 44 11.93 7.61 -2.63
CA GLU A 44 12.57 7.55 -3.95
C GLU A 44 11.87 8.45 -4.96
N LEU A 45 12.65 9.31 -5.62
CA LEU A 45 12.18 10.10 -6.77
C LEU A 45 12.17 9.27 -8.05
N ASN A 46 13.19 8.43 -8.23
CA ASN A 46 13.42 7.60 -9.41
C ASN A 46 13.51 6.13 -8.99
N PRO A 47 12.42 5.36 -9.08
CA PRO A 47 12.43 3.96 -8.65
C PRO A 47 13.15 3.09 -9.66
N GLU A 48 13.85 2.08 -9.16
CA GLU A 48 14.29 0.95 -9.97
C GLU A 48 13.28 -0.19 -9.85
N PHE A 49 12.98 -0.84 -10.97
CA PHE A 49 12.04 -1.95 -11.02
C PHE A 49 12.74 -3.29 -11.22
N LEU A 50 12.24 -4.32 -10.54
CA LEU A 50 12.65 -5.71 -10.75
C LEU A 50 11.99 -6.26 -12.02
N SER A 51 12.75 -7.05 -12.79
CA SER A 51 12.23 -7.76 -13.97
C SER A 51 11.20 -8.84 -13.62
N GLN A 52 11.20 -9.32 -12.38
CA GLN A 52 10.23 -10.27 -11.84
C GLN A 52 9.75 -9.80 -10.46
N SER A 53 8.47 -10.01 -10.17
CA SER A 53 7.90 -9.71 -8.86
C SER A 53 8.38 -10.70 -7.81
N VAL A 54 8.69 -10.21 -6.59
CA VAL A 54 8.89 -11.08 -5.41
C VAL A 54 7.56 -11.50 -4.76
N GLY A 55 6.44 -11.02 -5.30
CA GLY A 55 5.10 -11.32 -4.82
C GLY A 55 4.71 -12.80 -5.01
N GLY A 56 3.88 -13.31 -4.12
CA GLY A 56 3.43 -14.69 -4.16
C GLY A 56 2.46 -15.02 -5.29
N HIS A 57 2.57 -16.24 -5.82
CA HIS A 57 1.75 -16.74 -6.92
C HIS A 57 0.39 -17.27 -6.42
N PHE A 58 -0.48 -16.39 -5.93
CA PHE A 58 -1.80 -16.77 -5.43
C PHE A 58 -2.68 -17.37 -6.53
N LYS A 59 -3.22 -18.57 -6.29
CA LYS A 59 -4.00 -19.34 -7.28
C LYS A 59 -3.26 -19.52 -8.62
N GLY A 60 -1.93 -19.68 -8.58
CA GLY A 60 -1.10 -19.91 -9.76
C GLY A 60 -0.87 -18.67 -10.65
N LYS A 61 -1.36 -17.49 -10.25
CA LYS A 61 -1.19 -16.25 -11.03
C LYS A 61 0.16 -15.60 -10.74
N ASN A 62 0.97 -15.39 -11.78
CA ASN A 62 2.24 -14.65 -11.67
C ASN A 62 1.96 -13.15 -11.51
N PRO A 63 2.41 -12.49 -10.42
CA PRO A 63 2.13 -11.06 -10.19
C PRO A 63 3.02 -10.10 -11.00
N THR A 64 4.00 -10.62 -11.74
CA THR A 64 4.94 -9.83 -12.56
C THR A 64 4.22 -9.05 -13.66
N VAL A 65 4.63 -7.79 -13.79
CA VAL A 65 4.20 -6.82 -14.80
C VAL A 65 5.45 -6.30 -15.53
N SER A 66 5.32 -5.88 -16.79
CA SER A 66 6.46 -5.38 -17.56
C SER A 66 7.04 -4.09 -16.96
N VAL A 67 8.35 -3.87 -17.11
CA VAL A 67 9.00 -2.64 -16.64
C VAL A 67 8.39 -1.38 -17.29
N PRO A 68 8.10 -1.34 -18.61
CA PRO A 68 7.40 -0.22 -19.22
C PRO A 68 6.03 0.08 -18.60
N ASP A 69 5.25 -0.95 -18.27
CA ASP A 69 3.97 -0.78 -17.60
C ASP A 69 4.14 -0.18 -16.19
N LEU A 70 5.16 -0.60 -15.43
CA LEU A 70 5.49 -0.03 -14.12
C LEU A 70 5.88 1.44 -14.25
N GLN A 71 6.76 1.77 -15.20
CA GLN A 71 7.20 3.14 -15.47
C GLN A 71 6.01 4.06 -15.82
N SER A 72 5.09 3.59 -16.68
CA SER A 72 3.89 4.36 -17.04
C SER A 72 2.98 4.71 -15.86
N LYS A 73 2.99 3.86 -14.82
CA LYS A 73 2.17 4.01 -13.60
C LYS A 73 2.85 4.83 -12.51
N TRP A 74 4.16 5.06 -12.61
CA TRP A 74 4.85 5.88 -11.63
C TRP A 74 4.30 7.31 -11.62
N VAL A 75 4.21 7.87 -10.43
CA VAL A 75 3.75 9.24 -10.17
C VAL A 75 4.85 9.94 -9.40
N GLU A 76 5.40 11.01 -9.96
CA GLU A 76 6.42 11.81 -9.31
C GLU A 76 5.81 12.77 -8.29
N LYS A 77 6.66 13.34 -7.41
CA LYS A 77 6.29 14.38 -6.44
C LYS A 77 5.17 13.95 -5.47
N THR A 78 5.13 12.67 -5.12
CA THR A 78 4.29 12.14 -4.06
C THR A 78 5.11 11.22 -3.16
N LEU A 79 4.77 11.19 -1.88
CA LEU A 79 5.26 10.17 -0.94
C LEU A 79 4.43 8.90 -1.05
N VAL A 80 3.15 8.97 -1.44
CA VAL A 80 2.21 7.85 -1.35
C VAL A 80 2.19 7.05 -2.66
N VAL A 81 2.69 5.82 -2.61
CA VAL A 81 2.71 4.90 -3.77
C VAL A 81 1.59 3.85 -3.75
N TYR A 82 0.94 3.67 -2.60
CA TYR A 82 -0.21 2.78 -2.48
C TYR A 82 -1.10 3.21 -1.32
N ILE A 83 -2.41 3.16 -1.56
CA ILE A 83 -3.45 3.34 -0.55
C ILE A 83 -4.19 2.01 -0.44
N GLY A 84 -4.27 1.46 0.77
CA GLY A 84 -5.03 0.25 1.03
C GLY A 84 -5.95 0.39 2.23
N GLN A 85 -6.97 -0.45 2.25
CA GLN A 85 -8.01 -0.49 3.27
C GLN A 85 -8.03 -1.80 4.06
N ALA A 86 -8.57 -1.75 5.27
CA ALA A 86 -8.88 -2.92 6.06
C ALA A 86 -10.29 -2.81 6.64
N GLY A 87 -11.14 -3.76 6.25
CA GLY A 87 -12.57 -3.79 6.55
C GLY A 87 -13.39 -3.05 5.50
N GLY A 88 -14.64 -2.74 5.84
CA GLY A 88 -15.59 -2.02 4.96
C GLY A 88 -16.57 -2.96 4.26
N GLY A 89 -17.80 -2.48 4.04
CA GLY A 89 -18.92 -3.32 3.60
C GLY A 89 -19.08 -4.56 4.48
N ALA A 90 -19.12 -5.74 3.87
CA ALA A 90 -19.24 -7.03 4.58
C ALA A 90 -17.92 -7.55 5.20
N SER A 91 -16.80 -6.84 5.04
CA SER A 91 -15.49 -7.28 5.52
C SER A 91 -15.21 -6.86 6.98
N ASP A 92 -14.84 -7.84 7.80
CA ASP A 92 -14.39 -7.67 9.18
C ASP A 92 -12.86 -7.60 9.31
N ALA A 93 -12.13 -7.57 8.19
CA ALA A 93 -10.67 -7.55 8.20
C ALA A 93 -10.12 -6.35 8.97
N THR A 94 -9.16 -6.60 9.85
CA THR A 94 -8.44 -5.54 10.58
C THR A 94 -7.15 -5.14 9.85
N LEU A 95 -6.61 -3.96 10.17
CA LEU A 95 -5.31 -3.48 9.68
C LEU A 95 -4.24 -4.54 9.90
N LYS A 96 -4.16 -5.14 11.10
CA LYS A 96 -3.21 -6.22 11.39
C LYS A 96 -3.38 -7.41 10.43
N LYS A 97 -4.61 -7.92 10.23
CA LYS A 97 -4.87 -9.05 9.32
C LYS A 97 -4.48 -8.70 7.88
N ARG A 98 -4.88 -7.52 7.39
CA ARG A 98 -4.61 -7.07 6.02
C ARG A 98 -3.13 -6.84 5.76
N LEU A 99 -2.42 -6.16 6.67
CA LEU A 99 -0.99 -5.90 6.53
C LEU A 99 -0.17 -7.19 6.66
N ARG A 100 -0.54 -8.13 7.53
CA ARG A 100 0.07 -9.47 7.53
C ARG A 100 -0.08 -10.18 6.18
N GLN A 101 -1.26 -10.10 5.57
CA GLN A 101 -1.48 -10.66 4.25
C GLN A 101 -0.63 -9.98 3.18
N PHE A 102 -0.49 -8.65 3.25
CA PHE A 102 0.39 -7.89 2.38
C PHE A 102 1.85 -8.31 2.52
N MET A 103 2.36 -8.42 3.76
CA MET A 103 3.72 -8.88 4.04
C MET A 103 3.96 -10.30 3.52
N LYS A 104 3.05 -11.24 3.81
CA LYS A 104 3.13 -12.62 3.34
C LYS A 104 3.18 -12.70 1.81
N PHE A 105 2.38 -11.88 1.12
CA PHE A 105 2.43 -11.79 -0.33
C PHE A 105 3.81 -11.35 -0.81
N GLY A 106 4.39 -10.29 -0.21
CA GLY A 106 5.74 -9.82 -0.55
C GLY A 106 6.88 -10.76 -0.17
N GLN A 107 6.62 -11.74 0.70
CA GLN A 107 7.52 -12.84 1.02
C GLN A 107 7.34 -14.05 0.08
N GLY A 108 6.61 -13.89 -1.03
CA GLY A 108 6.38 -14.95 -2.01
C GLY A 108 5.28 -15.95 -1.62
N GLN A 109 4.58 -15.76 -0.49
CA GLN A 109 3.55 -16.71 -0.08
C GLN A 109 2.28 -16.57 -0.94
N PRO A 110 1.62 -17.68 -1.32
CA PRO A 110 0.45 -17.67 -2.17
C PRO A 110 -0.80 -17.24 -1.38
N VAL A 111 -0.91 -15.95 -1.07
CA VAL A 111 -2.04 -15.34 -0.34
C VAL A 111 -2.72 -14.27 -1.19
N GLY A 112 -4.01 -14.04 -0.96
CA GLY A 112 -4.78 -13.08 -1.76
C GLY A 112 -4.47 -11.60 -1.47
N HIS A 113 -3.43 -11.02 -2.08
CA HIS A 113 -3.18 -9.57 -2.06
C HIS A 113 -2.76 -9.04 -3.44
N TRP A 114 -3.64 -9.24 -4.42
CA TRP A 114 -3.37 -8.87 -5.81
C TRP A 114 -3.37 -7.36 -6.07
N GLY A 115 -4.13 -6.60 -5.27
CA GLY A 115 -4.35 -5.18 -5.44
C GLY A 115 -3.06 -4.36 -5.32
N GLY A 116 -2.21 -4.65 -4.34
CA GLY A 116 -0.95 -3.94 -4.12
C GLY A 116 0.26 -4.57 -4.82
N ARG A 117 0.07 -5.46 -5.80
CA ARG A 117 1.15 -6.34 -6.30
C ARG A 117 2.35 -5.58 -6.90
N LEU A 118 2.14 -4.37 -7.44
CA LEU A 118 3.21 -3.59 -8.08
C LEU A 118 4.27 -3.12 -7.08
N ILE A 119 3.93 -2.98 -5.79
CA ILE A 119 4.90 -2.68 -4.73
C ILE A 119 6.05 -3.69 -4.73
N TRP A 120 5.75 -4.96 -5.01
CA TRP A 120 6.71 -6.06 -4.98
C TRP A 120 7.56 -6.17 -6.25
N GLN A 121 7.50 -5.19 -7.14
CA GLN A 121 8.48 -4.99 -8.21
C GLN A 121 9.32 -3.71 -8.04
N LEU A 122 9.14 -2.95 -6.95
CA LEU A 122 10.11 -1.92 -6.58
C LEU A 122 11.36 -2.60 -6.01
N LYS A 123 12.55 -2.24 -6.50
CA LYS A 123 13.83 -2.84 -6.08
C LYS A 123 14.05 -2.71 -4.57
N ASN A 124 13.70 -1.57 -3.99
CA ASN A 124 13.83 -1.28 -2.57
C ASN A 124 12.51 -1.45 -1.79
N ASN A 125 11.61 -2.33 -2.25
CA ASN A 125 10.29 -2.52 -1.62
C ASN A 125 10.33 -2.72 -0.09
N ARG A 126 11.37 -3.38 0.44
CA ARG A 126 11.53 -3.63 1.89
C ARG A 126 11.82 -2.38 2.71
N LYS A 127 12.34 -1.30 2.10
CA LYS A 127 12.65 -0.01 2.75
C LYS A 127 11.48 0.96 2.76
N LEU A 128 10.44 0.69 1.96
CA LEU A 128 9.22 1.49 1.97
C LEU A 128 8.60 1.51 3.36
N LYS A 129 8.00 2.63 3.74
CA LYS A 129 7.34 2.79 5.03
C LYS A 129 5.84 2.60 4.91
N ILE A 130 5.22 2.09 5.96
CA ILE A 130 3.76 1.99 6.07
C ILE A 130 3.31 2.82 7.26
N CYS A 131 2.34 3.69 7.03
CA CYS A 131 1.57 4.33 8.09
C CYS A 131 0.09 3.96 7.96
N TRP A 132 -0.65 4.06 9.05
CA TRP A 132 -2.06 3.69 9.10
C TRP A 132 -2.88 4.64 9.96
N LYS A 133 -4.17 4.72 9.64
CA LYS A 133 -5.19 5.45 10.39
C LYS A 133 -6.34 4.49 10.70
N THR A 134 -6.68 4.36 11.98
CA THR A 134 -7.81 3.53 12.41
C THR A 134 -9.13 4.28 12.19
N LEU A 135 -10.16 3.57 11.75
CA LEU A 135 -11.51 4.11 11.56
C LEU A 135 -12.48 3.44 12.54
N ILE A 136 -13.29 4.25 13.22
CA ILE A 136 -14.26 3.79 14.22
C ILE A 136 -15.66 3.69 13.61
N THR A 137 -16.12 4.77 12.97
CA THR A 137 -17.49 4.90 12.44
C THR A 137 -17.53 4.94 10.92
N GLU A 138 -16.47 5.44 10.29
CA GLU A 138 -16.38 5.57 8.83
C GLU A 138 -16.18 4.20 8.16
N ASP A 139 -16.78 4.00 6.99
CA ASP A 139 -16.55 2.81 6.19
C ASP A 139 -15.19 2.90 5.47
N PRO A 140 -14.22 1.98 5.73
CA PRO A 140 -12.90 2.01 5.09
C PRO A 140 -12.93 2.00 3.56
N ARG A 141 -13.96 1.40 2.93
CA ARG A 141 -14.08 1.38 1.46
C ARG A 141 -14.38 2.77 0.92
N GLU A 142 -15.28 3.51 1.56
CA GLU A 142 -15.63 4.86 1.15
C GLU A 142 -14.47 5.84 1.41
N VAL A 143 -13.77 5.69 2.55
CA VAL A 143 -12.59 6.51 2.85
C VAL A 143 -11.45 6.24 1.85
N GLU A 144 -11.16 4.97 1.54
CA GLU A 144 -10.16 4.60 0.53
C GLU A 144 -10.50 5.20 -0.84
N LYS A 145 -11.74 5.02 -1.29
CA LYS A 145 -12.22 5.55 -2.56
C LYS A 145 -12.06 7.07 -2.63
N ASN A 146 -12.43 7.77 -1.57
CA ASN A 146 -12.30 9.23 -1.49
C ASN A 146 -10.83 9.67 -1.54
N LEU A 147 -9.94 9.01 -0.81
CA LEU A 147 -8.50 9.31 -0.83
C LEU A 147 -7.87 9.05 -2.20
N ILE A 148 -8.25 7.96 -2.88
CA ILE A 148 -7.80 7.69 -4.26
C ILE A 148 -8.31 8.78 -5.21
N GLN A 149 -9.58 9.20 -5.09
CA GLN A 149 -10.13 10.27 -5.91
C GLN A 149 -9.43 11.61 -5.68
N GLN A 150 -9.13 11.96 -4.42
CA GLN A 150 -8.35 13.16 -4.10
C GLN A 150 -6.95 13.11 -4.71
N PHE A 151 -6.31 11.94 -4.66
CA PHE A 151 -5.00 11.73 -5.27
C PHE A 151 -5.09 11.91 -6.80
N GLU A 152 -6.06 11.28 -7.46
CA GLU A 152 -6.29 11.41 -8.91
C GLU A 152 -6.58 12.84 -9.32
N ASN A 153 -7.39 13.58 -8.56
CA ASN A 153 -7.69 14.97 -8.86
C ASN A 153 -6.44 15.87 -8.84
N HIS A 154 -5.45 15.51 -8.02
CA HIS A 154 -4.22 16.28 -7.91
C HIS A 154 -3.13 15.85 -8.89
N TYR A 155 -2.93 14.53 -9.06
CA TYR A 155 -1.82 13.98 -9.85
C TYR A 155 -2.24 13.46 -11.23
N TYR A 156 -3.53 13.49 -11.56
CA TYR A 156 -4.13 12.97 -12.80
C TYR A 156 -3.87 11.47 -13.06
N LYS A 157 -3.43 10.75 -12.02
CA LYS A 157 -3.16 9.30 -11.99
C LYS A 157 -3.50 8.77 -10.60
N LYS A 158 -3.76 7.47 -10.50
CA LYS A 158 -3.85 6.76 -9.20
C LYS A 158 -2.47 6.67 -8.54
N PRO A 159 -2.39 6.43 -7.21
CA PRO A 159 -1.14 6.02 -6.60
C PRO A 159 -0.59 4.79 -7.32
N PHE A 160 0.74 4.71 -7.46
CA PHE A 160 1.45 3.76 -8.32
C PHE A 160 0.88 2.33 -8.31
N ALA A 161 0.61 1.76 -7.13
CA ALA A 161 0.13 0.39 -6.97
C ALA A 161 -1.40 0.24 -6.79
N ASN A 162 -2.19 1.29 -7.01
CA ASN A 162 -3.66 1.19 -7.04
C ASN A 162 -4.15 0.88 -8.47
N ILE A 163 -4.51 -0.38 -8.73
CA ILE A 163 -4.63 -0.96 -10.08
C ILE A 163 -6.08 -1.06 -10.56
N ALA A 164 -7.04 -1.06 -9.63
CA ALA A 164 -8.47 -1.01 -9.91
C ALA A 164 -9.11 0.03 -8.99
N GLY A 165 -10.13 0.74 -9.51
CA GLY A 165 -11.06 1.56 -8.75
C GLY A 165 -12.44 0.93 -8.84
#